data_AF-A0A1F6X0L2-F1
#
_entry.id   AF-A0A1F6X0L2-F1
#
_cell.length_a   1.000
_cell.length_b   1.000
_cell.length_c   1.000
_cell.angle_alpha   90.00
_cell.angle_beta   90.00
_cell.angle_gamma   90.00
#
_symmetry.space_group_name_H-M   'P 1'
#
loop_
_entity.id
_entity.type
_entity.pdbx_description
1 polymer ?
#
loop_
_entity_poly.entity_id
_entity_poly.type
_entity_poly.pdbx_seq_one_letter_code
_entity_poly.pdbx_strand_id
1 'polypeptide(L)'
;MNEKFERKRHFFEDRDIRLTEEHLEMSIPDEAFQNEEFVELLNEFIRVIKNYDDILSKGDKDEIMKIEKDLFRIEDGLKKELKKIPNTRPQLN
;
A
#
# COMPACT_ATOMS: atom_id res chain seq x y z
N MET A 1 24.73 -1.72 -3.30
CA MET A 1 23.26 -1.54 -3.33
C MET A 1 22.80 -1.96 -4.72
N ASN A 2 21.75 -2.78 -4.79
CA ASN A 2 21.51 -3.67 -5.91
C ASN A 2 20.43 -3.03 -6.82
N GLU A 3 20.85 -2.50 -7.98
CA GLU A 3 20.11 -1.57 -8.88
C GLU A 3 18.70 -2.06 -9.32
N LYS A 4 18.39 -3.35 -9.18
CA LYS A 4 17.02 -3.87 -9.42
C LYS A 4 16.02 -3.40 -8.37
N PHE A 5 16.48 -3.07 -7.17
CA PHE A 5 15.64 -2.65 -6.04
C PHE A 5 15.14 -1.21 -6.18
N GLU A 6 16.05 -0.28 -6.51
CA GLU A 6 15.68 1.13 -6.72
C GLU A 6 14.61 1.25 -7.81
N ARG A 7 14.70 0.46 -8.89
CA ARG A 7 13.72 0.51 -9.97
C ARG A 7 12.31 0.14 -9.52
N LYS A 8 12.12 -0.88 -8.67
CA LYS A 8 10.77 -1.30 -8.23
C LYS A 8 10.12 -0.29 -7.29
N ARG A 9 10.91 0.34 -6.41
CA ARG A 9 10.45 1.44 -5.53
C ARG A 9 10.20 2.74 -6.31
N HIS A 10 10.98 3.02 -7.36
CA HIS A 10 10.77 4.16 -8.26
C HIS A 10 9.45 4.14 -9.04
N PHE A 11 8.73 3.02 -9.09
CA PHE A 11 7.37 2.99 -9.67
C PHE A 11 6.35 3.73 -8.81
N PHE A 12 6.63 3.90 -7.52
CA PHE A 12 5.75 4.57 -6.57
C PHE A 12 6.37 5.89 -6.12
N GLU A 13 5.57 6.93 -6.02
CA GLU A 13 6.03 8.18 -5.40
C GLU A 13 6.26 7.93 -3.90
N ASP A 14 7.33 8.49 -3.32
CA ASP A 14 7.63 8.39 -1.87
C ASP A 14 6.46 8.89 -0.99
N ARG A 15 5.58 9.72 -1.54
CA ARG A 15 4.35 10.17 -0.89
C ARG A 15 3.32 9.05 -0.78
N ASP A 16 3.16 8.24 -1.83
CA ASP A 16 2.17 7.16 -1.89
C ASP A 16 2.53 6.02 -0.93
N ILE A 17 3.83 5.71 -0.82
CA ILE A 17 4.33 4.73 0.14
C ILE A 17 4.05 5.21 1.57
N ARG A 18 4.40 6.46 1.90
CA ARG A 18 4.15 7.04 3.24
C ARG A 18 2.67 7.05 3.61
N LEU A 19 1.81 7.46 2.68
CA LEU A 19 0.36 7.42 2.88
C LEU A 19 -0.13 6.01 3.22
N THR A 20 0.45 4.99 2.57
CA THR A 20 0.12 3.59 2.86
C THR A 20 0.63 3.14 4.22
N GLU A 21 1.87 3.49 4.59
CA GLU A 21 2.42 3.17 5.92
C GLU A 21 1.59 3.82 7.05
N GLU A 22 1.15 5.06 6.86
CA GLU A 22 0.25 5.77 7.78
C GLU A 22 -1.09 5.06 7.92
N HIS A 23 -1.71 4.67 6.80
CA HIS A 23 -3.00 3.96 6.80
C HIS A 23 -2.91 2.57 7.44
N LEU A 24 -1.83 1.84 7.17
CA LEU A 24 -1.65 0.50 7.70
C LEU A 24 -1.16 0.49 9.15
N GLU A 25 -0.69 1.64 9.66
CA GLU A 25 0.03 1.81 10.93
C GLU A 25 1.29 0.93 11.00
N MET A 26 1.97 0.74 9.87
CA MET A 26 3.07 -0.21 9.71
C MET A 26 4.09 0.29 8.69
N SER A 27 5.38 0.07 8.95
CA SER A 27 6.41 0.29 7.92
C SER A 27 6.40 -0.82 6.87
N ILE A 28 6.59 -0.44 5.61
CA ILE A 28 6.73 -1.37 4.49
C ILE A 28 8.22 -1.67 4.29
N PRO A 29 8.69 -2.91 4.54
CA PRO A 29 10.08 -3.27 4.28
C PRO A 29 10.35 -3.28 2.77
N ASP A 30 11.58 -3.00 2.36
CA ASP A 30 11.94 -2.94 0.93
C ASP A 30 11.74 -4.29 0.22
N GLU A 31 11.87 -5.41 0.95
CA GLU A 31 11.59 -6.77 0.46
C GLU A 31 10.14 -6.94 0.00
N ALA A 32 9.20 -6.14 0.51
CA ALA A 32 7.79 -6.20 0.12
C ALA A 32 7.60 -5.88 -1.36
N PHE A 33 8.39 -4.97 -1.92
CA PHE A 33 8.33 -4.61 -3.33
C PHE A 33 8.84 -5.72 -4.26
N GLN A 34 9.44 -6.79 -3.73
CA GLN A 34 9.76 -7.97 -4.51
C GLN A 34 8.57 -8.91 -4.70
N ASN A 35 7.58 -8.86 -3.81
CA ASN A 35 6.36 -9.65 -3.88
C ASN A 35 5.38 -8.98 -4.87
N GLU A 36 5.05 -9.67 -5.96
CA GLU A 36 4.17 -9.16 -7.01
C GLU A 36 2.74 -8.93 -6.48
N GLU A 37 2.22 -9.83 -5.65
CA GLU A 37 0.89 -9.71 -5.04
C GLU A 37 0.81 -8.48 -4.12
N PHE A 38 1.87 -8.22 -3.33
CA PHE A 38 1.97 -7.00 -2.52
C PHE A 38 1.96 -5.74 -3.40
N VAL A 39 2.76 -5.72 -4.47
CA VAL A 39 2.86 -4.58 -5.39
C VAL A 39 1.54 -4.32 -6.12
N GLU A 40 0.80 -5.36 -6.50
CA GLU A 40 -0.52 -5.24 -7.11
C GLU A 40 -1.54 -4.65 -6.12
N LEU A 41 -1.60 -5.19 -4.89
CA LEU A 41 -2.47 -4.67 -3.83
C LEU A 41 -2.14 -3.22 -3.48
N LEU A 42 -0.85 -2.87 -3.44
CA LEU A 42 -0.40 -1.51 -3.14
C LEU A 42 -0.83 -0.53 -4.22
N ASN A 43 -0.69 -0.91 -5.50
CA ASN A 43 -1.19 -0.12 -6.62
C ASN A 43 -2.71 0.07 -6.55
N GLU A 44 -3.46 -0.99 -6.24
CA GLU A 44 -4.91 -0.92 -6.09
C GLU A 44 -5.29 0.04 -4.95
N PHE A 45 -4.63 -0.07 -3.80
CA PHE A 45 -4.84 0.77 -2.63
C PHE A 45 -4.63 2.26 -2.95
N ILE A 46 -3.48 2.60 -3.53
CA ILE A 46 -3.14 3.98 -3.90
C ILE A 46 -4.16 4.53 -4.89
N ARG A 47 -4.57 3.73 -5.88
CA ARG A 47 -5.60 4.14 -6.85
C ARG A 47 -6.92 4.44 -6.15
N VAL A 48 -7.34 3.61 -5.20
CA VAL A 48 -8.62 3.80 -4.50
C VAL A 48 -8.56 5.06 -3.63
N ILE A 49 -7.50 5.28 -2.84
CA ILE A 49 -7.39 6.47 -1.99
C ILE A 49 -7.31 7.77 -2.81
N LYS A 50 -6.55 7.78 -3.92
CA LYS A 50 -6.47 8.97 -4.78
C LYS A 50 -7.82 9.39 -5.35
N ASN A 51 -8.74 8.45 -5.54
CA ASN A 51 -10.11 8.73 -5.98
C ASN A 51 -11.09 8.91 -4.80
N TYR A 52 -10.68 8.65 -3.56
CA TYR A 52 -11.56 8.67 -2.41
C TYR A 52 -12.10 10.07 -2.11
N ASP A 53 -11.25 11.09 -2.18
CA ASP A 53 -11.66 12.49 -2.00
C ASP A 53 -12.72 12.92 -3.02
N ASP A 54 -12.54 12.53 -4.29
CA ASP A 54 -13.51 12.80 -5.35
C ASP A 54 -14.84 12.09 -5.08
N ILE A 55 -14.81 10.86 -4.57
CA ILE A 55 -16.01 10.08 -4.25
C ILE A 55 -16.74 10.68 -3.03
N LEU A 56 -16.00 11.07 -1.99
CA LEU A 56 -16.54 11.80 -0.85
C LEU A 56 -17.20 13.11 -1.28
N SER A 57 -16.60 13.83 -2.23
CA SER A 57 -17.14 15.09 -2.75
C SER A 57 -18.49 14.93 -3.49
N LYS A 58 -18.74 13.77 -4.09
CA LYS A 58 -20.00 13.45 -4.77
C LYS A 58 -21.15 13.18 -3.79
N GLY A 59 -20.85 12.78 -2.56
CA GLY A 59 -21.84 12.55 -1.50
C GLY A 59 -22.76 11.33 -1.71
N ASP A 60 -22.40 10.41 -2.61
CA ASP A 60 -23.12 9.14 -2.81
C ASP A 60 -22.72 8.15 -1.71
N LYS A 61 -23.63 7.92 -0.76
CA LYS A 61 -23.39 7.06 0.40
C LYS A 61 -23.15 5.59 0.03
N ASP A 62 -23.79 5.10 -1.02
CA ASP A 62 -23.63 3.70 -1.43
C ASP A 62 -22.28 3.50 -2.11
N GLU A 63 -21.84 4.48 -2.91
CA GLU A 63 -20.51 4.49 -3.52
C GLU A 63 -19.41 4.60 -2.44
N ILE A 64 -19.58 5.49 -1.47
CA ILE A 64 -18.65 5.64 -0.33
C ILE A 64 -18.54 4.33 0.45
N MET A 65 -19.67 3.73 0.84
CA MET A 65 -19.67 2.48 1.62
C MET A 65 -19.03 1.31 0.85
N LYS A 66 -19.21 1.27 -0.48
CA LYS A 66 -18.56 0.27 -1.32
C LYS A 66 -17.04 0.46 -1.34
N ILE A 67 -16.58 1.70 -1.49
CA ILE A 67 -15.15 2.01 -1.51
C ILE A 67 -14.50 1.75 -0.15
N GLU A 68 -15.16 2.09 0.96
CA GLU A 68 -14.65 1.77 2.31
C GLU A 68 -14.47 0.27 2.51
N LYS A 69 -15.40 -0.56 1.99
CA LYS A 69 -15.27 -2.02 2.03
C LYS A 69 -14.10 -2.51 1.16
N ASP A 70 -13.94 -1.94 -0.02
CA ASP A 70 -12.84 -2.28 -0.92
C ASP A 70 -11.49 -1.91 -0.30
N LEU A 71 -11.38 -0.71 0.31
CA LEU A 71 -10.21 -0.27 1.07
C LEU A 71 -9.89 -1.25 2.20
N PHE A 72 -10.87 -1.60 3.03
CA PHE A 72 -10.67 -2.55 4.13
C PHE A 72 -10.14 -3.91 3.64
N ARG A 73 -10.69 -4.41 2.52
CA ARG A 73 -10.25 -5.68 1.92
C ARG A 73 -8.81 -5.60 1.42
N ILE A 74 -8.45 -4.49 0.76
CA ILE A 74 -7.09 -4.28 0.23
C ILE A 74 -6.10 -4.12 1.38
N GLU A 75 -6.43 -3.35 2.42
CA GLU A 75 -5.61 -3.19 3.62
C GLU A 75 -5.34 -4.52 4.32
N ASP A 76 -6.37 -5.37 4.48
CA ASP A 76 -6.20 -6.70 5.05
C ASP A 76 -5.29 -7.58 4.20
N GLY A 77 -5.42 -7.49 2.86
CA GLY A 77 -4.51 -8.14 1.91
C GLY A 77 -3.06 -7.68 2.07
N LEU A 78 -2.83 -6.35 2.10
CA LEU A 78 -1.51 -5.76 2.31
C LEU A 78 -0.90 -6.22 3.64
N LYS A 79 -1.66 -6.19 4.74
CA LYS A 79 -1.20 -6.65 6.06
C LYS A 79 -0.86 -8.14 6.05
N LYS A 80 -1.60 -8.98 5.32
CA LYS A 80 -1.30 -10.41 5.17
C LYS A 80 0.00 -10.62 4.42
N GLU A 81 0.21 -9.93 3.30
CA GLU A 81 1.45 -10.04 2.53
C GLU A 81 2.65 -9.54 3.34
N LEU A 82 2.52 -8.40 4.02
CA LEU A 82 3.56 -7.86 4.91
C LEU A 82 3.94 -8.81 6.03
N LYS A 83 2.99 -9.56 6.60
CA LYS A 83 3.27 -10.58 7.63
C LYS A 83 4.04 -11.80 7.10
N LYS A 84 3.93 -12.11 5.80
CA LYS A 84 4.69 -13.19 5.17
C LYS A 84 6.14 -12.80 4.92
N ILE A 85 6.41 -11.50 4.79
CA ILE A 85 7.75 -10.96 4.58
C ILE A 85 8.46 -10.90 5.94
N PRO A 86 9.62 -11.54 6.09
CA PRO A 86 10.39 -11.45 7.34
C PRO A 86 10.64 -9.98 7.66
N ASN A 87 10.35 -9.59 8.90
CA ASN A 87 10.63 -8.24 9.38
C ASN A 87 12.13 -8.10 9.67
N THR A 88 12.97 -8.33 8.66
CA THR A 88 14.41 -8.13 8.74
C THR A 88 14.70 -6.66 8.46
N ARG A 89 14.23 -5.76 9.33
CA ARG A 89 14.95 -4.49 9.49
C ARG A 89 16.39 -4.93 9.80
N PRO A 90 17.40 -4.57 8.99
CA PRO A 90 18.77 -4.84 9.39
C PRO A 90 18.93 -4.17 10.76
N GLN A 91 19.20 -4.99 11.79
CA GLN A 91 19.66 -4.46 13.06
C GLN A 91 20.97 -3.77 12.71
N LEU A 92 20.95 -2.43 12.67
CA LEU A 92 22.16 -1.63 12.60
C LEU A 92 22.96 -1.97 13.87
N ASN A 93 23.89 -2.91 13.74
CA ASN A 93 25.03 -3.04 14.63
C ASN A 93 26.07 -1.99 14.24
#